data_AF-W1J1H2-F1
#
_entry.id   AF-W1J1H2-F1
#
_cell.length_a   1.000
_cell.length_b   1.000
_cell.length_c   1.000
_cell.angle_alpha   90.00
_cell.angle_beta   90.00
_cell.angle_gamma   90.00
#
_symmetry.space_group_name_H-M   'P 1'
#
loop_
_entity.id
_entity.type
_entity.pdbx_description
1 polymer ?
#
loop_
_entity_poly.entity_id
_entity_poly.type
_entity_poly.pdbx_seq_one_letter_code
_entity_poly.pdbx_strand_id
1 'polypeptide(L)'
;MCIIAYSSGFIGHLCHIQPGRPQQNGFIERFNGSFRREFLNVYLFKSLSQVREMVWFWQQDYNLNRTYESLKHLPPEAYRKQLENSKLVCLN
;
A
#
# COMPACT_ATOMS: atom_id res chain seq x y z
N MET A 1 0.33 7.32 -1.92
CA MET A 1 0.75 6.78 -0.61
C MET A 1 0.32 5.32 -0.54
N CYS A 2 1.27 4.40 -0.35
CA CYS A 2 1.07 2.94 -0.39
C CYS A 2 0.47 2.41 0.92
N ILE A 3 0.13 1.11 0.99
CA ILE A 3 -0.29 0.41 2.21
C ILE A 3 0.57 0.76 3.41
N ILE A 4 1.89 0.83 3.24
CA ILE A 4 2.79 1.16 4.36
C ILE A 4 2.67 2.65 4.74
N ALA A 5 2.37 3.54 3.79
CA ALA A 5 2.05 4.94 4.10
C ALA A 5 0.67 5.12 4.75
N TYR A 6 -0.27 4.19 4.55
CA TYR A 6 -1.52 4.16 5.32
C TYR A 6 -1.29 3.61 6.72
N SER A 7 -0.53 2.54 6.91
CA SER A 7 -0.31 1.92 8.23
C SER A 7 0.54 2.76 9.18
N SER A 8 1.54 3.51 8.68
CA SER A 8 2.43 4.31 9.54
C SER A 8 1.80 5.60 10.09
N GLY A 9 0.62 6.02 9.61
CA GLY A 9 -0.06 7.23 10.07
C GLY A 9 -1.33 7.00 10.89
N PHE A 10 -1.73 5.73 11.12
CA PHE A 10 -3.11 5.38 11.50
C PHE A 10 -3.23 4.33 12.60
N ILE A 11 -2.26 4.24 13.49
CA ILE A 11 -2.41 3.41 14.69
C ILE A 11 -3.22 4.23 15.72
N GLY A 12 -4.55 4.07 15.72
CA GLY A 12 -5.40 4.50 16.85
C GLY A 12 -6.63 5.37 16.55
N HIS A 13 -6.84 5.86 15.33
CA HIS A 13 -8.02 6.69 14.99
C HIS A 13 -8.73 6.17 13.73
N LEU A 14 -10.02 5.88 13.84
CA LEU A 14 -10.87 5.58 12.68
C LEU A 14 -11.19 6.90 11.97
N CYS A 15 -10.56 7.18 10.83
CA CYS A 15 -10.95 8.30 9.98
C CYS A 15 -11.88 7.81 8.89
N HIS A 16 -13.09 8.34 8.92
CA HIS A 16 -14.07 8.13 7.87
C HIS A 16 -13.72 8.99 6.66
N ILE A 17 -13.96 8.45 5.47
CA ILE A 17 -13.95 9.21 4.22
C ILE A 17 -15.03 10.29 4.33
N GLN A 18 -14.69 11.53 4.00
CA GLN A 18 -15.67 12.61 4.05
C GLN A 18 -16.72 12.37 2.96
N PRO A 19 -18.02 12.50 3.27
CA PRO A 19 -19.05 12.37 2.26
C PRO A 19 -18.83 13.40 1.14
N GLY A 20 -18.87 12.95 -0.11
CA GLY A 20 -18.61 13.78 -1.29
C GLY A 20 -17.14 13.96 -1.68
N ARG A 21 -16.17 13.28 -1.03
CA ARG A 21 -14.74 13.34 -1.40
C ARG A 21 -14.17 11.96 -1.79
N PRO A 22 -14.57 11.40 -2.96
CA PRO A 22 -14.14 10.07 -3.40
C PRO A 22 -12.62 9.97 -3.60
N GLN A 23 -11.94 11.08 -3.87
CA GLN A 23 -10.48 11.12 -4.04
C GLN A 23 -9.71 10.64 -2.79
N GLN A 24 -10.31 10.70 -1.60
CA GLN A 24 -9.69 10.18 -0.37
C GLN A 24 -9.56 8.65 -0.36
N ASN A 25 -10.34 7.92 -1.19
CA ASN A 25 -10.29 6.47 -1.31
C ASN A 25 -9.42 5.97 -2.48
N GLY A 26 -8.96 6.86 -3.36
CA GLY A 26 -8.33 6.48 -4.63
C GLY A 26 -7.09 5.59 -4.49
N PHE A 27 -6.38 5.65 -3.35
CA PHE A 27 -5.24 4.79 -3.09
C PHE A 27 -5.64 3.34 -2.79
N ILE A 28 -6.63 3.16 -1.91
CA ILE A 28 -7.17 1.83 -1.56
C ILE A 28 -7.81 1.20 -2.79
N GLU A 29 -8.51 1.99 -3.61
CA GLU A 29 -9.08 1.54 -4.88
C GLU A 29 -8.03 1.04 -5.86
N ARG A 30 -6.92 1.79 -6.04
CA ARG A 30 -5.81 1.36 -6.90
C ARG A 30 -5.17 0.07 -6.40
N PHE A 31 -4.89 0.00 -5.10
CA PHE A 31 -4.33 -1.21 -4.48
C PHE A 31 -5.25 -2.41 -4.72
N ASN A 32 -6.54 -2.29 -4.38
CA ASN A 32 -7.51 -3.35 -4.56
C ASN A 32 -7.66 -3.76 -6.03
N GLY A 33 -7.57 -2.80 -6.95
CA GLY A 33 -7.57 -3.06 -8.39
C GLY A 33 -6.38 -3.91 -8.84
N SER A 34 -5.17 -3.56 -8.39
CA SER A 34 -3.97 -4.35 -8.69
C SER A 34 -4.00 -5.72 -8.03
N PHE A 35 -4.38 -5.82 -6.77
CA PHE A 35 -4.51 -7.09 -6.07
C PHE A 35 -5.49 -8.04 -6.76
N ARG A 36 -6.64 -7.53 -7.23
CA ARG A 36 -7.60 -8.34 -7.99
C ARG A 36 -7.01 -8.82 -9.31
N ARG A 37 -6.47 -7.92 -10.13
CA ARG A 37 -6.01 -8.26 -11.49
C ARG A 37 -4.75 -9.11 -11.51
N GLU A 38 -3.82 -8.83 -10.62
CA GLU A 38 -2.46 -9.38 -10.66
C GLU A 38 -2.29 -10.58 -9.74
N PHE A 39 -3.15 -10.75 -8.74
CA PHE A 39 -3.07 -11.85 -7.79
C PHE A 39 -4.32 -12.73 -7.83
N LEU A 40 -5.48 -12.19 -7.46
CA LEU A 40 -6.69 -13.03 -7.33
C LEU A 40 -7.17 -13.65 -8.65
N ASN A 41 -7.02 -12.93 -9.76
CA ASN A 41 -7.41 -13.44 -11.08
C ASN A 41 -6.36 -14.36 -11.72
N VAL A 42 -5.13 -14.36 -11.22
CA VAL A 42 -4.01 -15.10 -11.82
C VAL A 42 -3.87 -16.49 -11.21
N TYR A 43 -4.23 -16.65 -9.93
CA TYR A 43 -4.02 -17.89 -9.18
C TYR A 43 -5.32 -18.58 -8.82
N LEU A 44 -5.34 -19.92 -8.94
CA LEU A 44 -6.38 -20.76 -8.38
C LEU A 44 -5.89 -21.35 -7.05
N PHE A 45 -6.59 -21.05 -5.97
CA PHE A 45 -6.18 -21.46 -4.63
C PHE A 45 -6.89 -22.73 -4.17
N LYS A 46 -6.18 -23.57 -3.42
CA LYS A 46 -6.67 -24.84 -2.87
C LYS A 46 -7.04 -24.75 -1.39
N SER A 47 -6.52 -23.74 -0.67
CA SER A 47 -6.82 -23.54 0.74
C SER A 47 -6.58 -22.08 1.17
N LEU A 48 -7.19 -21.67 2.28
CA LEU A 48 -6.95 -20.35 2.88
C LEU A 48 -5.51 -20.18 3.37
N SER A 49 -4.86 -21.25 3.84
CA SER A 49 -3.45 -21.20 4.25
C SER A 49 -2.55 -20.82 3.08
N GLN A 50 -2.78 -21.43 1.92
CA GLN A 50 -2.07 -21.12 0.68
C GLN A 50 -2.29 -19.66 0.27
N VAL A 51 -3.53 -19.17 0.33
CA VAL A 51 -3.84 -17.77 0.03
C VAL A 51 -3.02 -16.85 0.94
N ARG A 52 -3.00 -17.09 2.26
CA ARG A 52 -2.31 -16.22 3.22
C ARG A 52 -0.81 -16.13 2.95
N GLU A 53 -0.18 -17.27 2.68
CA GLU A 53 1.25 -17.33 2.36
C GLU A 53 1.55 -16.58 1.05
N MET A 54 0.81 -16.88 -0.02
CA MET A 54 1.02 -16.25 -1.31
C MET A 54 0.73 -14.74 -1.29
N VAL A 55 -0.30 -14.31 -0.54
CA VAL A 55 -0.61 -12.89 -0.32
C VAL A 55 0.54 -12.20 0.39
N TRP A 56 1.15 -12.84 1.39
CA TRP A 56 2.30 -12.26 2.09
C TRP A 56 3.45 -11.97 1.13
N PHE A 57 3.82 -12.95 0.29
CA PHE A 57 4.87 -12.76 -0.72
C PHE A 57 4.52 -11.67 -1.72
N TRP A 58 3.29 -11.68 -2.23
CA TRP A 58 2.82 -10.66 -3.18
C TRP A 58 2.84 -9.25 -2.56
N GLN A 59 2.45 -9.12 -1.28
CA GLN A 59 2.52 -7.84 -0.57
C GLN A 59 3.96 -7.37 -0.36
N GLN A 60 4.90 -8.27 -0.07
CA GLN A 60 6.32 -7.90 0.03
C GLN A 60 6.84 -7.38 -1.31
N ASP A 61 6.58 -8.10 -2.40
CA ASP A 61 7.00 -7.69 -3.75
C ASP A 61 6.39 -6.34 -4.15
N TYR A 62 5.08 -6.17 -3.96
CA TYR A 62 4.37 -4.93 -4.25
C TYR A 62 4.95 -3.73 -3.49
N ASN A 63 5.40 -3.93 -2.25
CA ASN A 63 5.89 -2.85 -1.39
C ASN A 63 7.39 -2.54 -1.59
N LEU A 64 8.19 -3.57 -1.86
CA LEU A 64 9.65 -3.46 -1.90
C LEU A 64 10.18 -3.22 -3.32
N ASN A 65 9.49 -3.72 -4.35
CA ASN A 65 10.03 -3.75 -5.70
C ASN A 65 9.25 -2.86 -6.68
N ARG A 66 7.94 -2.69 -6.49
CA ARG A 66 7.11 -1.98 -7.47
C ARG A 66 7.31 -0.46 -7.43
N THR A 67 7.82 0.10 -8.52
CA THR A 67 8.03 1.55 -8.65
C THR A 67 6.81 2.26 -9.24
N TYR A 68 6.62 3.52 -8.84
CA TYR A 68 5.54 4.36 -9.35
C TYR A 68 6.09 5.72 -9.76
N GLU A 69 5.68 6.22 -10.93
CA GLU A 69 6.06 7.55 -11.41
C GLU A 69 5.65 8.64 -10.40
N SER A 70 4.45 8.53 -9.83
CA SER A 70 3.97 9.44 -8.77
C SER A 70 4.81 9.42 -7.49
N LEU A 71 5.66 8.41 -7.31
CA LEU A 71 6.59 8.27 -6.19
C LEU A 71 8.05 8.49 -6.63
N LYS A 72 8.28 9.24 -7.71
CA LYS A 72 9.63 9.47 -8.29
C LYS A 72 10.35 8.16 -8.64
N HIS A 73 9.61 7.19 -9.17
CA HIS A 73 10.10 5.85 -9.48
C HIS A 73 10.66 5.07 -8.29
N LEU A 74 10.21 5.38 -7.07
CA LEU A 74 10.58 4.64 -5.87
C LEU A 74 9.53 3.59 -5.52
N PRO A 75 9.97 2.45 -4.93
CA PRO A 75 9.07 1.55 -4.26
C PRO A 75 8.39 2.22 -3.05
N PRO A 76 7.17 1.80 -2.71
CA PRO A 76 6.45 2.22 -1.53
C PRO A 76 7.27 2.34 -0.24
N GLU A 77 8.05 1.31 0.06
CA GLU A 77 8.82 1.23 1.29
C GLU A 77 9.98 2.24 1.30
N ALA A 78 10.65 2.41 0.15
CA ALA A 78 11.72 3.40 0.01
C ALA A 78 11.16 4.83 0.14
N TYR A 79 10.01 5.09 -0.48
CA TYR A 79 9.32 6.37 -0.38
C TYR A 79 8.89 6.69 1.07
N ARG A 80 8.39 5.69 1.82
CA ARG A 80 8.06 5.84 3.23
C ARG A 80 9.27 6.25 4.07
N LYS A 81 10.40 5.55 3.91
CA LYS A 81 11.65 5.86 4.61
C LYS A 81 12.13 7.28 4.32
N GLN A 82 12.03 7.74 3.07
CA GLN A 82 12.35 9.14 2.72
C GLN A 82 11.44 10.14 3.42
N LEU A 83 10.14 9.86 3.50
CA LEU A 83 9.18 10.74 4.17
C LEU A 83 9.44 10.83 5.68
N GLU A 84 9.75 9.71 6.33
CA GLU A 84 10.12 9.66 7.75
C GLU A 84 11.39 10.45 8.02
N ASN A 85 12.43 10.25 7.22
CA ASN A 85 13.68 11.00 7.34
C ASN A 85 13.45 12.50 7.12
N SER A 86 12.62 12.89 6.15
CA SER A 86 12.27 14.30 5.91
C SER A 86 11.51 14.92 7.08
N LYS A 87 10.58 14.17 7.71
CA LYS A 87 9.86 14.66 8.91
C LYS A 87 10.80 14.84 10.10
N LEU A 88 11.74 13.91 10.29
CA LEU A 88 12.76 14.02 11.33
C LEU A 88 13.68 15.24 11.11
N VAL A 89 14.02 15.54 9.85
CA VAL A 89 14.81 16.74 9.50
C VAL A 89 14.05 18.05 9.78
N CYS A 90 12.72 18.08 9.63
CA CYS A 90 11.91 19.27 9.92
C CYS A 90 11.54 19.45 11.40
N LEU A 91 11.89 18.49 12.27
CA LEU A 91 11.63 18.54 13.72
C LEU A 91 12.90 18.85 14.53
N ASN A 92 14.05 19.01 13.86
CA ASN A 92 15.32 19.47 14.42
C ASN A 92 15.60 20.90 13.93
#